data_AF-A0A2V1BX54-F1
#
_entry.id   AF-A0A2V1BX54-F1
#
_cell.length_a   1.000
_cell.length_b   1.000
_cell.length_c   1.000
_cell.angle_alpha   90.00
_cell.angle_beta   90.00
_cell.angle_gamma   90.00
#
_symmetry.space_group_name_H-M   'P 1'
#
loop_
_entity.id
_entity.type
_entity.pdbx_description
1 polymer ?
#
loop_
_entity_poly.entity_id
_entity_poly.type
_entity_poly.pdbx_seq_one_letter_code
_entity_poly.pdbx_strand_id
1 'polypeptide(L)'
;MEIAATALADAGFIRQRWPFGSTFDPATRKNDEMFQRVHAGIGLAYARLDAKTIRFYYPDDKKLVQRTILIPRSYLHLAAFEQPSILDSASPPGPLSQPPFYAHDNLYYPNVVELLRSIIKVYLEEREYTDIRHWQLRLSCWAFGYLYGELQLRDDVLDTCDDEMVKECFNQQIKRGSGRSRVREK
;
A
#
# COMPACT_ATOMS: atom_id res chain seq x y z
N MET A 1 -13.30 -0.68 11.21
CA MET A 1 -13.49 -0.54 9.76
C MET A 1 -14.85 0.09 9.46
N GLU A 2 -15.94 -0.43 10.01
CA GLU A 2 -17.31 0.10 9.80
C GLU A 2 -17.49 1.58 10.20
N ILE A 3 -16.89 2.02 11.31
CA ILE A 3 -16.95 3.44 11.73
C ILE A 3 -16.38 4.36 10.64
N ALA A 4 -15.18 4.05 10.14
CA ALA A 4 -14.54 4.83 9.08
C ALA A 4 -15.30 4.72 7.74
N ALA A 5 -15.88 3.55 7.44
CA ALA A 5 -16.71 3.38 6.25
C ALA A 5 -17.99 4.22 6.29
N THR A 6 -18.62 4.32 7.47
CA THR A 6 -19.81 5.15 7.70
C THR A 6 -19.44 6.63 7.56
N ALA A 7 -18.37 7.08 8.20
CA ALA A 7 -17.90 8.46 8.08
C ALA A 7 -17.59 8.86 6.62
N LEU A 8 -17.00 7.96 5.83
CA LEU A 8 -16.78 8.19 4.40
C LEU A 8 -18.12 8.30 3.66
N ALA A 9 -19.07 7.41 3.92
CA ALA A 9 -20.39 7.47 3.28
C ALA A 9 -21.12 8.79 3.61
N ASP A 10 -21.06 9.24 4.86
CA ASP A 10 -21.65 10.51 5.30
C ASP A 10 -20.99 11.72 4.63
N ALA A 11 -19.70 11.61 4.30
CA ALA A 11 -18.95 12.60 3.52
C ALA A 11 -19.19 12.52 2.00
N GLY A 12 -20.16 11.72 1.54
CA GLY A 12 -20.55 11.62 0.12
C GLY A 12 -19.79 10.57 -0.70
N PHE A 13 -18.96 9.74 -0.06
CA PHE A 13 -18.25 8.67 -0.75
C PHE A 13 -19.21 7.52 -1.09
N ILE A 14 -19.21 7.08 -2.35
CA ILE A 14 -20.12 6.02 -2.82
C ILE A 14 -19.40 4.67 -2.80
N ARG A 15 -19.87 3.73 -1.98
CA ARG A 15 -19.27 2.40 -1.85
C ARG A 15 -19.29 1.62 -3.17
N GLN A 16 -18.14 1.09 -3.55
CA GLN A 16 -17.97 0.18 -4.70
C GLN A 16 -18.06 -1.27 -4.25
N ARG A 17 -18.76 -2.11 -5.03
CA ARG A 17 -19.01 -3.52 -4.68
C ARG A 17 -18.24 -4.54 -5.53
N TRP A 18 -17.52 -4.11 -6.56
CA TRP A 18 -16.74 -4.98 -7.45
C TRP A 18 -15.25 -5.00 -7.07
N PRO A 19 -14.47 -5.94 -7.63
CA PRO A 19 -13.04 -6.10 -7.36
C PRO A 19 -12.20 -4.86 -7.65
N PHE A 20 -11.13 -4.65 -6.86
CA PHE A 20 -10.23 -3.50 -6.97
C PHE A 20 -9.68 -3.29 -8.38
N GLY A 21 -9.29 -4.37 -9.05
CA GLY A 21 -8.71 -4.31 -10.40
C GLY A 21 -9.69 -3.96 -11.52
N SER A 22 -10.99 -3.85 -11.24
CA SER A 22 -12.01 -3.59 -12.26
C SER A 22 -12.04 -2.11 -12.62
N THR A 23 -12.01 -1.74 -13.89
CA THR A 23 -12.08 -0.32 -14.33
C THR A 23 -13.51 0.21 -14.39
N PHE A 24 -14.49 -0.65 -14.67
CA PHE A 24 -15.91 -0.32 -14.79
C PHE A 24 -16.76 -1.27 -13.94
N ASP A 25 -17.99 -0.84 -13.62
CA ASP A 25 -18.98 -1.70 -12.98
C ASP A 25 -19.33 -2.88 -13.91
N PRO A 26 -19.10 -4.14 -13.49
CA PRO A 26 -19.37 -5.30 -14.32
C PRO A 26 -20.84 -5.45 -14.72
N ALA A 27 -21.79 -4.90 -13.96
CA ALA A 27 -23.20 -4.92 -14.29
C ALA A 27 -23.53 -4.15 -15.59
N THR A 28 -22.72 -3.13 -15.92
CA THR A 28 -22.89 -2.34 -17.15
C THR A 28 -22.55 -3.11 -18.42
N ARG A 29 -21.82 -4.22 -18.30
CA ARG A 29 -21.38 -5.08 -19.42
C ARG A 29 -21.74 -6.54 -19.20
N LYS A 30 -22.92 -6.80 -18.63
CA LYS A 30 -23.37 -8.16 -18.31
C LYS A 30 -23.50 -9.09 -19.52
N ASN A 31 -23.73 -8.53 -20.72
CA ASN A 31 -23.90 -9.29 -21.96
C ASN A 31 -22.58 -9.51 -22.73
N ASP A 32 -21.47 -8.95 -22.26
CA ASP A 32 -20.15 -9.11 -22.90
C ASP A 32 -19.41 -10.27 -22.22
N GLU A 33 -19.51 -11.47 -22.80
CA GLU A 33 -18.93 -12.69 -22.23
C GLU A 33 -17.41 -12.59 -22.05
N MET A 34 -16.71 -11.95 -22.99
CA MET A 34 -15.27 -11.77 -22.91
C MET A 34 -14.92 -10.86 -21.74
N PHE A 35 -15.64 -9.75 -21.58
CA PHE A 35 -15.47 -8.86 -20.45
C PHE A 35 -15.74 -9.57 -19.12
N GLN A 36 -16.82 -10.36 -19.01
CA GLN A 36 -17.13 -11.10 -17.78
C GLN A 36 -16.04 -12.13 -17.45
N ARG A 37 -15.49 -12.82 -18.44
CA ARG A 37 -14.37 -13.75 -18.25
C ARG A 37 -13.12 -13.05 -17.73
N VAL A 38 -12.75 -11.93 -18.34
CA VAL A 38 -11.60 -11.12 -17.89
C VAL A 38 -11.83 -10.59 -16.47
N HIS A 39 -13.05 -10.11 -16.19
CA HIS A 39 -13.43 -9.62 -14.87
C HIS A 39 -13.32 -10.69 -13.78
N ALA A 40 -13.76 -11.92 -14.05
CA ALA A 40 -13.60 -13.03 -13.13
C ALA A 40 -12.12 -13.33 -12.81
N GLY A 41 -11.24 -13.31 -13.83
CA GLY A 41 -9.81 -13.46 -13.64
C GLY A 41 -9.19 -12.33 -12.81
N ILE A 42 -9.63 -11.09 -13.01
CA ILE A 42 -9.23 -9.95 -12.18
C ILE A 42 -9.68 -10.15 -10.73
N GLY A 43 -10.92 -10.62 -10.49
CA GLY A 43 -11.41 -10.88 -9.14
C GLY A 43 -10.51 -11.83 -8.34
N LEU A 44 -10.00 -12.88 -8.98
CA LEU A 44 -9.06 -13.82 -8.34
C LEU A 44 -7.72 -13.14 -7.98
N ALA A 45 -7.21 -12.28 -8.85
CA ALA A 45 -5.94 -11.57 -8.66
C ALA A 45 -5.91 -10.59 -7.48
N TYR A 46 -7.09 -10.17 -7.00
CA TYR A 46 -7.25 -9.20 -5.91
C TYR A 46 -8.06 -9.76 -4.74
N ALA A 47 -8.39 -11.06 -4.73
CA ALA A 47 -9.34 -11.65 -3.78
C ALA A 47 -8.97 -11.40 -2.31
N ARG A 48 -7.69 -11.54 -1.94
CA ARG A 48 -7.21 -11.30 -0.57
C ARG A 48 -7.34 -9.84 -0.15
N LEU A 49 -6.98 -8.91 -1.04
CA LEU A 49 -7.17 -7.48 -0.84
C LEU A 49 -8.66 -7.15 -0.72
N ASP A 50 -9.48 -7.63 -1.64
CA ASP A 50 -10.90 -7.31 -1.72
C ASP A 50 -11.69 -7.84 -0.52
N ALA A 51 -11.27 -8.96 0.07
CA ALA A 51 -11.85 -9.53 1.28
C ALA A 51 -11.55 -8.73 2.56
N LYS A 52 -10.52 -7.87 2.53
CA LYS A 52 -10.07 -7.09 3.70
C LYS A 52 -10.30 -5.59 3.55
N THR A 53 -10.68 -5.11 2.37
CA THR A 53 -10.76 -3.67 2.09
C THR A 53 -12.16 -3.25 1.68
N ILE A 54 -12.46 -1.97 1.92
CA ILE A 54 -13.68 -1.33 1.41
C ILE A 54 -13.26 -0.26 0.41
N ARG A 55 -14.00 -0.16 -0.69
CA ARG A 55 -13.69 0.75 -1.80
C ARG A 55 -14.81 1.75 -1.96
N PHE A 56 -14.43 2.95 -2.37
CA PHE A 56 -15.34 4.05 -2.59
C PHE A 56 -14.97 4.82 -3.86
N TYR A 57 -15.98 5.35 -4.55
CA TYR A 57 -15.79 6.48 -5.42
C TYR A 57 -15.53 7.72 -4.58
N TYR A 58 -14.48 8.45 -4.94
CA TYR A 58 -14.24 9.75 -4.38
C TYR A 58 -15.30 10.73 -4.91
N PRO A 59 -15.90 11.58 -4.06
CA PRO A 59 -16.86 12.58 -4.49
C PRO A 59 -16.14 13.73 -5.21
N ASP A 60 -15.85 13.56 -6.51
CA ASP A 60 -15.26 14.59 -7.36
C ASP A 60 -16.23 14.99 -8.49
N ASP A 61 -16.67 16.24 -8.45
CA ASP A 61 -17.54 16.85 -9.49
C ASP A 61 -16.86 16.90 -10.86
N LYS A 62 -15.53 16.84 -10.91
CA LYS A 62 -14.73 16.92 -12.14
C LYS A 62 -14.69 15.61 -12.94
N LYS A 63 -15.46 14.59 -12.52
CA LYS A 63 -15.56 13.27 -13.18
C LYS A 63 -14.23 12.53 -13.34
N LEU A 64 -13.19 12.91 -12.61
CA LEU A 64 -11.98 12.09 -12.54
C LEU A 64 -12.33 10.82 -11.77
N VAL A 65 -12.01 9.66 -12.33
CA VAL A 65 -12.26 8.37 -11.67
C VAL A 65 -11.22 8.19 -10.56
N GLN A 66 -11.40 8.91 -9.47
CA GLN A 66 -10.62 8.74 -8.25
C GLN A 66 -11.30 7.71 -7.35
N ARG A 67 -10.48 6.85 -6.76
CA ARG A 67 -10.94 5.76 -5.89
C ARG A 67 -10.26 5.88 -4.55
N THR A 68 -11.04 5.70 -3.51
CA THR A 68 -10.55 5.64 -2.14
C THR A 68 -10.68 4.22 -1.65
N ILE A 69 -9.60 3.70 -1.07
CA ILE A 69 -9.56 2.37 -0.49
C ILE A 69 -9.35 2.53 1.00
N LEU A 70 -10.27 1.97 1.79
CA LEU A 70 -10.10 1.81 3.21
C LEU A 70 -9.40 0.47 3.45
N ILE A 71 -8.13 0.53 3.83
CA ILE A 71 -7.31 -0.63 4.16
C ILE A 71 -7.17 -0.73 5.68
N PRO A 72 -7.52 -1.88 6.29
CA PRO A 72 -7.35 -2.04 7.72
C PRO A 72 -5.87 -2.06 8.06
N ARG A 73 -5.53 -1.40 9.17
CA ARG A 73 -4.17 -1.34 9.66
C ARG A 73 -3.52 -2.73 9.83
N SER A 74 -4.31 -3.72 10.25
CA SER A 74 -3.86 -5.10 10.42
C SER A 74 -3.46 -5.78 9.11
N TYR A 75 -4.07 -5.40 7.98
CA TYR A 75 -3.65 -5.92 6.67
C TYR A 75 -2.29 -5.39 6.27
N LEU A 76 -1.98 -4.14 6.62
CA LEU A 76 -0.69 -3.52 6.32
C LEU A 76 0.38 -3.82 7.38
N HIS A 77 0.10 -4.52 8.48
CA HIS A 77 1.08 -4.71 9.56
C HIS A 77 1.65 -3.40 10.12
N LEU A 78 0.92 -2.29 10.04
CA LEU A 78 1.38 -1.02 10.61
C LEU A 78 1.28 -1.06 12.14
N ALA A 79 2.24 -0.44 12.83
CA ALA A 79 2.25 -0.33 14.29
C ALA A 79 1.08 0.52 14.81
N ALA A 80 0.74 0.37 16.09
CA ALA A 80 -0.40 1.08 16.66
C ALA A 80 -0.11 2.55 16.78
N PHE A 81 -1.09 3.35 16.38
CA PHE A 81 -1.12 4.74 16.76
C PHE A 81 -1.44 4.77 18.25
N GLU A 82 -0.41 4.67 19.07
CA GLU A 82 -0.48 5.26 20.40
C GLU A 82 -0.48 6.76 20.14
N GLN A 83 -1.60 7.40 20.47
CA GLN A 83 -1.74 8.84 20.35
C GLN A 83 -0.51 9.47 21.00
N PRO A 84 0.28 10.29 20.28
CA PRO A 84 1.54 10.76 20.81
C PRO A 84 1.23 11.49 22.11
N SER A 85 1.61 10.87 23.24
CA SER A 85 1.81 11.58 24.48
C SER A 85 2.80 12.68 24.12
N ILE A 86 2.46 13.93 24.41
CA ILE A 86 3.28 15.12 24.16
C ILE A 86 4.69 15.01 24.80
N LEU A 87 4.98 13.93 25.53
CA LEU A 87 6.14 13.73 26.38
C LEU A 87 7.22 12.76 25.85
N ASP A 88 6.97 11.93 24.83
CA ASP A 88 7.96 10.95 24.38
C ASP A 88 8.44 11.20 22.94
N SER A 89 8.96 12.40 22.68
CA SER A 89 9.70 12.72 21.44
C SER A 89 11.17 12.27 21.52
N ALA A 90 11.45 11.10 22.09
CA ALA A 90 12.78 10.49 22.00
C ALA A 90 12.85 9.62 20.74
N SER A 91 13.00 10.29 19.62
CA SER A 91 13.39 9.71 18.33
C SER A 91 14.66 8.85 18.52
N PRO A 92 14.69 7.55 18.17
CA PRO A 92 15.90 6.72 18.32
C PRO A 92 17.03 7.28 17.44
N PRO A 93 18.29 7.34 17.93
CA PRO A 93 19.38 7.92 17.16
C PRO A 93 19.62 7.13 15.86
N GLY A 94 19.45 7.80 14.72
CA GLY A 94 19.63 7.25 13.39
C GLY A 94 19.28 8.28 12.31
N PRO A 95 19.84 8.17 11.09
CA PRO A 95 19.71 9.20 10.05
C PRO A 95 18.29 9.40 9.48
N LEU A 96 17.29 8.60 9.92
CA LEU A 96 15.88 8.67 9.50
C LEU A 96 14.93 8.68 10.71
N SER A 97 15.33 9.34 11.80
CA SER A 97 14.56 9.35 13.05
C SER A 97 13.30 10.22 12.97
N GLN A 98 12.29 9.70 12.29
CA GLN A 98 10.95 10.26 12.22
C GLN A 98 10.00 9.46 13.12
N PRO A 99 9.02 10.10 13.78
CA PRO A 99 8.01 9.39 14.55
C PRO A 99 7.26 8.37 13.65
N PRO A 100 6.69 7.29 14.21
CA PRO A 100 5.99 6.27 13.45
C PRO A 100 4.88 6.81 12.53
N PHE A 101 4.28 7.93 12.94
CA PHE A 101 3.39 8.75 12.15
C PHE A 101 3.69 10.22 12.38
N TYR A 102 3.52 11.05 11.35
CA TYR A 102 3.49 12.49 11.48
C TYR A 102 2.17 13.04 10.92
N ALA A 103 1.69 14.12 11.51
CA ALA A 103 0.50 14.81 11.02
C ALA A 103 0.92 15.99 10.13
N HIS A 104 0.25 16.16 9.01
CA HIS A 104 0.26 17.38 8.22
C HIS A 104 -1.20 17.77 7.97
N ASP A 105 -1.60 18.93 8.49
CA ASP A 105 -2.99 19.34 8.64
C ASP A 105 -3.85 18.27 9.34
N ASN A 106 -4.89 17.79 8.69
CA ASN A 106 -5.82 16.76 9.17
C ASN A 106 -5.44 15.35 8.67
N LEU A 107 -4.28 15.18 8.05
CA LEU A 107 -3.82 13.91 7.48
C LEU A 107 -2.65 13.35 8.29
N TYR A 108 -2.75 12.08 8.65
CA TYR A 108 -1.69 11.33 9.31
C TYR A 108 -0.95 10.48 8.29
N TYR A 109 0.35 10.70 8.19
CA TYR A 109 1.24 9.99 7.28
C TYR A 109 2.11 9.02 8.08
N PRO A 110 2.19 7.74 7.68
CA PRO A 110 3.14 6.82 8.29
C PRO A 110 4.57 7.24 7.97
N ASN A 111 5.49 6.91 8.88
CA ASN A 111 6.92 6.92 8.60
C ASN A 111 7.18 6.11 7.32
N VAL A 112 7.96 6.68 6.40
CA VAL A 112 8.22 6.09 5.09
C VAL A 112 8.92 4.73 5.17
N VAL A 113 9.81 4.54 6.14
CA VAL A 113 10.50 3.27 6.41
C VAL A 113 9.53 2.21 6.93
N GLU A 114 8.65 2.61 7.84
CA GLU A 114 7.58 1.75 8.35
C GLU A 114 6.61 1.33 7.24
N LEU A 115 6.21 2.26 6.39
CA LEU A 115 5.36 1.97 5.23
C LEU A 115 6.06 1.05 4.22
N LEU A 116 7.34 1.27 3.95
CA LEU A 116 8.13 0.41 3.06
C LEU A 116 8.18 -1.02 3.60
N ARG A 117 8.55 -1.20 4.87
CA ARG A 117 8.57 -2.49 5.56
C ARG A 117 7.21 -3.18 5.49
N SER A 118 6.16 -2.45 5.83
CA SER A 118 4.76 -2.88 5.78
C SER A 118 4.36 -3.41 4.40
N ILE A 119 4.63 -2.64 3.33
CA ILE A 119 4.26 -3.03 1.96
C ILE A 119 5.06 -4.27 1.51
N ILE A 120 6.35 -4.38 1.87
CA ILE A 120 7.14 -5.57 1.54
C ILE A 120 6.59 -6.82 2.23
N LYS A 121 6.15 -6.72 3.50
CA LYS A 121 5.50 -7.85 4.19
C LYS A 121 4.26 -8.31 3.43
N VAL A 122 3.36 -7.39 3.09
CA VAL A 122 2.17 -7.73 2.31
C VAL A 122 2.55 -8.32 0.94
N TYR A 123 3.55 -7.77 0.27
CA TYR A 123 4.06 -8.29 -1.01
C TYR A 123 4.52 -9.76 -0.91
N LEU A 124 5.20 -10.12 0.18
CA LEU A 124 5.64 -11.49 0.44
C LEU A 124 4.45 -12.41 0.73
N GLU A 125 3.51 -12.00 1.57
CA GLU A 125 2.32 -12.80 1.87
C GLU A 125 1.41 -13.00 0.65
N GLU A 126 1.26 -11.98 -0.20
CA GLU A 126 0.50 -12.11 -1.45
C GLU A 126 1.17 -13.08 -2.43
N ARG A 127 2.52 -13.18 -2.39
CA ARG A 127 3.28 -14.16 -3.18
C ARG A 127 2.88 -15.60 -2.84
N GLU A 128 2.59 -15.85 -1.58
CA GLU A 128 2.24 -17.18 -1.07
C GLU A 128 0.75 -17.47 -1.25
N TYR A 129 -0.09 -16.43 -1.31
CA TYR A 129 -1.54 -16.57 -1.43
C TYR A 129 -2.02 -16.94 -2.84
N THR A 130 -1.45 -16.34 -3.89
CA THR A 130 -1.89 -16.60 -5.27
C THR A 130 -0.76 -16.48 -6.29
N ASP A 131 -0.81 -17.32 -7.32
CA ASP A 131 0.06 -17.22 -8.48
C ASP A 131 -0.30 -16.04 -9.41
N ILE A 132 -1.47 -15.42 -9.22
CA ILE A 132 -1.92 -14.29 -10.05
C ILE A 132 -1.39 -12.97 -9.46
N ARG A 133 -0.25 -12.50 -9.99
CA ARG A 133 0.59 -11.46 -9.36
C ARG A 133 0.16 -10.01 -9.57
N HIS A 134 -1.08 -9.71 -9.94
CA HIS A 134 -1.46 -8.33 -10.28
C HIS A 134 -1.36 -7.38 -9.08
N TRP A 135 -1.90 -7.78 -7.93
CA TRP A 135 -1.78 -6.96 -6.72
C TRP A 135 -0.35 -6.88 -6.22
N GLN A 136 0.36 -8.02 -6.21
CA GLN A 136 1.77 -8.09 -5.87
C GLN A 136 2.62 -7.13 -6.72
N LEU A 137 2.38 -7.05 -8.02
CA LEU A 137 3.10 -6.13 -8.91
C LEU A 137 2.88 -4.67 -8.50
N ARG A 138 1.66 -4.29 -8.10
CA ARG A 138 1.37 -2.93 -7.63
C ARG A 138 2.09 -2.62 -6.32
N LEU A 139 2.11 -3.57 -5.37
CA LEU A 139 2.86 -3.43 -4.12
C LEU A 139 4.36 -3.26 -4.40
N SER A 140 4.92 -4.02 -5.35
CA SER A 140 6.30 -3.88 -5.79
C SER A 140 6.59 -2.50 -6.39
N CYS A 141 5.71 -1.98 -7.26
CA CYS A 141 5.85 -0.63 -7.81
C CYS A 141 5.82 0.44 -6.71
N TRP A 142 4.95 0.31 -5.72
CA TRP A 142 4.90 1.25 -4.59
C TRP A 142 6.14 1.15 -3.71
N ALA A 143 6.56 -0.04 -3.30
CA ALA A 143 7.73 -0.23 -2.45
C ALA A 143 9.03 0.21 -3.13
N PHE A 144 9.33 -0.34 -4.32
CA PHE A 144 10.64 -0.20 -4.93
C PHE A 144 10.73 0.93 -5.95
N GLY A 145 9.64 1.19 -6.67
CA GLY A 145 9.56 2.30 -7.61
C GLY A 145 9.39 3.63 -6.89
N TYR A 146 8.29 3.76 -6.14
CA TYR A 146 7.93 5.04 -5.51
C TYR A 146 8.66 5.28 -4.18
N LEU A 147 8.42 4.46 -3.16
CA LEU A 147 8.94 4.72 -1.81
C LEU A 147 10.48 4.68 -1.79
N TYR A 148 11.09 3.64 -2.35
CA TYR A 148 12.55 3.57 -2.41
C TYR A 148 13.15 4.43 -3.52
N GLY A 149 12.65 4.31 -4.75
CA GLY A 149 13.24 4.96 -5.93
C GLY A 149 13.01 6.46 -5.97
N GLU A 150 11.74 6.88 -6.03
CA GLU A 150 11.38 8.31 -6.16
C GLU A 150 11.68 9.10 -4.89
N LEU A 151 11.44 8.55 -3.69
CA LEU A 151 11.79 9.24 -2.44
C LEU A 151 13.27 9.09 -2.05
N GLN A 152 14.07 8.42 -2.89
CA GLN A 152 15.53 8.29 -2.74
C GLN A 152 15.96 7.78 -1.35
N LEU A 153 15.28 6.76 -0.83
CA LEU A 153 15.69 6.15 0.43
C LEU A 153 17.07 5.50 0.26
N ARG A 154 17.87 5.55 1.33
CA ARG A 154 19.21 4.95 1.35
C ARG A 154 19.14 3.43 1.20
N ASP A 155 20.18 2.84 0.63
CA ASP A 155 20.29 1.39 0.46
C ASP A 155 20.31 0.61 1.79
N ASP A 156 20.67 1.26 2.89
CA ASP A 156 20.72 0.71 4.25
C ASP A 156 19.47 0.99 5.10
N VAL A 157 18.40 1.53 4.47
CA VAL A 157 17.18 1.97 5.17
C VAL A 157 16.47 0.86 5.97
N LEU A 158 16.70 -0.41 5.64
CA LEU A 158 16.14 -1.55 6.35
C LEU A 158 17.18 -2.40 7.11
N ASP A 159 18.42 -1.91 7.30
CA ASP A 159 19.48 -2.71 7.98
C ASP A 159 19.12 -3.05 9.43
N THR A 160 18.39 -2.16 10.11
CA THR A 160 17.90 -2.34 11.47
C THR A 160 16.54 -3.04 11.54
N CYS A 161 16.00 -3.54 10.42
CA CYS A 161 14.75 -4.28 10.41
C CYS A 161 14.95 -5.69 11.00
N ASP A 162 14.16 -6.05 12.02
CA ASP A 162 14.24 -7.38 12.65
C ASP A 162 13.71 -8.52 11.75
N ASP A 163 12.90 -8.17 10.75
CA ASP A 163 12.33 -9.13 9.81
C ASP A 163 13.34 -9.46 8.68
N GLU A 164 14.03 -10.58 8.82
CA GLU A 164 15.04 -11.05 7.85
C GLU A 164 14.48 -11.27 6.45
N MET A 165 13.23 -11.74 6.34
CA MET A 165 12.60 -11.99 5.04
C MET A 165 12.34 -10.68 4.28
N VAL A 166 11.93 -9.63 5.01
CA VAL A 166 11.78 -8.28 4.45
C VAL A 166 13.13 -7.72 4.00
N LYS A 167 14.17 -7.84 4.83
CA LYS A 167 15.52 -7.36 4.50
C LYS A 167 16.08 -8.05 3.27
N GLU A 168 15.99 -9.37 3.21
CA GLU A 168 16.49 -10.16 2.09
C GLU A 168 15.73 -9.81 0.81
N CYS A 169 14.40 -9.70 0.89
CA CYS A 169 13.59 -9.26 -0.24
C CYS A 169 14.00 -7.87 -0.73
N PHE A 170 14.20 -6.91 0.18
CA PHE A 170 14.63 -5.56 -0.18
C PHE A 170 16.00 -5.57 -0.88
N ASN A 171 17.00 -6.21 -0.26
CA ASN A 171 18.36 -6.30 -0.79
C ASN A 171 18.40 -6.94 -2.18
N GLN A 172 17.65 -8.03 -2.39
CA GLN A 172 17.52 -8.67 -3.69
C GLN A 172 16.92 -7.74 -4.75
N GLN A 173 15.84 -7.03 -4.42
CA GLN A 173 15.14 -6.16 -5.38
C GLN A 173 15.97 -4.95 -5.79
N ILE A 174 16.72 -4.36 -4.85
CA ILE A 174 17.60 -3.24 -5.14
C ILE A 174 18.96 -3.67 -5.69
N LYS A 175 19.23 -4.98 -5.73
CA LYS A 175 20.49 -5.60 -6.16
C LYS A 175 21.69 -5.16 -5.30
N ARG A 176 21.47 -4.99 -4.01
CA ARG A 176 22.53 -4.62 -3.07
C ARG A 176 23.59 -5.71 -3.02
N GLY A 177 24.86 -5.32 -3.08
CA GLY A 177 25.98 -6.27 -3.13
C GLY A 177 26.25 -6.87 -4.52
N SER A 178 25.44 -6.58 -5.55
CA SER A 178 25.68 -7.07 -6.91
C SER A 178 26.64 -6.19 -7.74
N GLY A 179 27.38 -5.28 -7.10
CA GLY A 179 28.35 -4.37 -7.74
C GLY A 179 27.75 -3.25 -8.60
N ARG A 180 26.43 -3.02 -8.57
CA ARG A 180 25.78 -1.90 -9.27
C ARG A 180 25.49 -0.77 -8.29
N SER A 181 26.47 0.09 -8.02
CA SER A 181 26.23 1.31 -7.24
C SER A 181 25.23 2.22 -7.98
N ARG A 182 24.20 2.70 -7.28
CA ARG A 182 23.38 3.83 -7.73
C ARG A 182 24.16 5.14 -7.53
N VAL A 183 25.30 5.29 -8.20
CA VAL A 183 25.93 6.60 -8.35
C VAL A 183 25.46 7.17 -9.68
N ARG A 184 24.46 8.05 -9.63
CA ARG A 184 24.36 9.10 -10.65
C ARG A 184 25.09 10.31 -10.06
N GLU A 185 26.33 10.50 -10.48
CA GLU A 185 26.95 11.83 -10.39
C GLU A 185 26.09 12.79 -11.21
N LYS A 186 25.42 13.72 -10.54
CA LYS A 186 25.38 15.16 -10.85
C LYS A 186 24.52 15.91 -9.83
#